data_AF-A0A4R3DYH9-F1
#
_entry.id   AF-A0A4R3DYH9-F1
#
_cell.length_a   1.000
_cell.length_b   1.000
_cell.length_c   1.000
_cell.angle_alpha   90.00
_cell.angle_beta   90.00
_cell.angle_gamma   90.00
#
_symmetry.space_group_name_H-M   'P 1'
#
loop_
_entity.id
_entity.type
_entity.pdbx_description
1 polymer ?
#
loop_
_entity_poly.entity_id
_entity_poly.type
_entity_poly.pdbx_seq_one_letter_code
_entity_poly.pdbx_strand_id
1 'polypeptide(L)' 'MIARRELTINEWNSLVGIYQHEIDSVAVDVGKHLSELGLIEQAPGRTDLSVLGKRLVGDELLAERRNRLQNERH' A
#
# COMPACT_ATOMS: atom_id res chain seq x y z
N MET A 1 8.62 -10.87 5.74
CA MET A 1 8.32 -10.01 4.58
C MET A 1 6.81 -9.86 4.57
N ILE A 2 6.29 -8.65 4.76
CA ILE A 2 4.84 -8.42 4.86
C ILE A 2 4.21 -8.62 3.49
N ALA A 3 3.10 -9.35 3.43
CA ALA A 3 2.33 -9.60 2.22
C ALA A 3 0.97 -8.90 2.27
N ARG A 4 0.36 -8.65 1.10
CA ARG A 4 -0.97 -8.05 0.98
C ARG A 4 -2.03 -8.73 1.87
N ARG A 5 -1.98 -10.05 1.98
CA ARG A 5 -2.94 -10.86 2.76
C ARG A 5 -2.92 -10.60 4.27
N GLU A 6 -1.84 -10.01 4.78
CA GLU A 6 -1.68 -9.67 6.19
C GLU A 6 -2.32 -8.33 6.53
N LEU A 7 -2.79 -7.59 5.51
CA LEU A 7 -3.44 -6.29 5.66
C LEU A 7 -4.94 -6.42 5.46
N THR A 8 -5.69 -5.66 6.24
CA THR A 8 -7.12 -5.42 6.00
C THR A 8 -7.34 -4.70 4.67
N ILE A 9 -8.58 -4.71 4.19
CA ILE A 9 -8.96 -3.97 2.97
C ILE A 9 -8.72 -2.47 3.16
N ASN A 10 -9.02 -1.92 4.34
CA ASN A 10 -8.84 -0.50 4.62
C ASN A 10 -7.37 -0.09 4.63
N GLU A 11 -6.51 -0.87 5.31
CA GLU A 11 -5.07 -0.65 5.32
C GLU A 11 -4.47 -0.70 3.91
N TRP A 12 -4.89 -1.68 3.12
CA TRP A 12 -4.43 -1.80 1.74
C TRP A 12 -4.85 -0.61 0.88
N ASN A 13 -6.14 -0.24 0.93
CA ASN A 13 -6.65 0.88 0.16
C ASN A 13 -5.93 2.18 0.55
N SER A 14 -5.61 2.35 1.84
CA SER A 14 -4.78 3.46 2.30
C SER A 14 -3.37 3.43 1.70
N LEU A 15 -2.68 2.28 1.68
CA LEU A 15 -1.35 2.18 1.06
C LEU A 15 -1.38 2.48 -0.44
N VAL A 16 -2.39 1.96 -1.16
CA VAL A 16 -2.57 2.20 -2.59
C VAL A 16 -2.87 3.69 -2.86
N GLY A 17 -3.75 4.30 -2.07
CA GLY A 17 -4.07 5.72 -2.19
C GLY A 17 -2.85 6.61 -1.97
N ILE A 18 -2.01 6.31 -0.96
CA ILE A 18 -0.76 7.06 -0.75
C ILE A 18 0.20 6.82 -1.92
N TYR A 19 0.34 5.58 -2.41
CA TYR A 19 1.19 5.24 -3.55
C TYR A 19 0.80 6.00 -4.83
N GLN A 20 -0.51 6.18 -5.05
CA GLN A 20 -1.07 6.87 -6.21
C GLN A 20 -1.18 8.38 -6.02
N HIS A 21 -0.75 8.91 -4.87
CA HIS A 21 -0.90 10.32 -4.48
C HIS A 21 -2.36 10.80 -4.47
N GLU A 22 -3.30 9.90 -4.19
CA GLU A 22 -4.74 10.20 -4.08
C GLU A 22 -5.15 10.62 -2.66
N ILE A 23 -4.39 10.19 -1.65
CA ILE A 23 -4.62 10.57 -0.25
C ILE A 23 -3.31 10.97 0.42
N ASP A 24 -3.37 12.03 1.23
CA ASP A 24 -2.24 12.54 2.01
C ASP A 24 -2.32 12.15 3.50
N SER A 25 -3.44 11.56 3.91
CA SER A 25 -3.70 11.16 5.29
C SER A 25 -4.48 9.85 5.38
N VAL A 26 -4.29 9.16 6.50
CA VAL A 26 -4.94 7.89 6.83
C VAL A 26 -5.57 8.00 8.21
N ALA A 27 -6.58 7.18 8.48
CA ALA A 27 -7.17 7.09 9.82
C ALA A 27 -6.07 6.77 10.85
N VAL A 28 -6.14 7.36 12.05
CA VAL A 28 -5.09 7.26 13.08
C VAL A 28 -4.77 5.80 13.42
N ASP A 29 -5.78 4.96 13.58
CA ASP A 29 -5.60 3.55 13.93
C ASP A 29 -4.90 2.76 12.81
N VAL A 30 -5.28 3.03 11.55
CA VAL A 30 -4.66 2.45 10.34
C VAL A 30 -3.22 2.94 10.20
N GLY A 31 -2.99 4.24 10.37
CA GLY A 31 -1.66 4.84 10.30
C GLY A 31 -0.73 4.28 11.36
N LYS A 32 -1.22 4.08 12.58
CA LYS A 32 -0.44 3.48 13.66
C LYS A 32 0.00 2.06 13.30
N HIS A 33 -0.94 1.21 12.87
CA HIS A 33 -0.63 -0.17 12.51
C HIS A 33 0.36 -0.25 11.33
N LEU A 34 0.10 0.51 10.26
CA LEU A 34 0.98 0.56 9.09
C LEU A 34 2.39 1.10 9.40
N SER A 35 2.50 2.02 10.36
CA SER A 35 3.78 2.55 10.85
C SER A 35 4.53 1.52 11.70
N GLU A 36 3.84 0.79 12.57
CA GLU A 36 4.41 -0.34 13.34
C GLU A 36 4.94 -1.46 12.42
N LEU A 37 4.27 -1.67 11.29
CA LEU A 37 4.70 -2.57 10.22
C LEU A 37 5.85 -2.00 9.36
N GLY A 38 6.23 -0.74 9.55
CA GLY A 38 7.26 -0.06 8.77
C GLY A 38 6.89 0.16 7.31
N LEU A 39 5.59 0.18 6.97
CA LEU A 39 5.09 0.36 5.60
C LEU A 39 4.90 1.84 5.23
N ILE A 40 4.72 2.70 6.23
CA ILE A 40 4.58 4.14 6.04
C ILE A 40 5.58 4.89 6.93
N GLU A 41 5.88 6.12 6.52
CA GLU A 41 6.61 7.11 7.29
C GLU A 41 5.69 8.32 7.50
N GLN A 42 5.48 8.68 8.77
CA GLN A 42 4.66 9.83 9.13
C GLN A 42 5.56 11.03 9.41
N ALA A 43 5.41 12.08 8.62
CA ALA A 43 5.98 13.40 8.86
C ALA A 43 4.88 14.37 9.34
N PRO A 44 5.23 15.48 10.02
CA PRO A 44 4.24 16.48 10.40
C PRO A 44 3.43 16.96 9.19
N GLY A 45 2.13 16.65 9.17
CA GLY A 45 1.20 17.04 8.09
C GLY A 45 1.30 16.23 6.80
N ARG A 46 2.09 15.14 6.75
CA ARG A 46 2.21 14.31 5.53
C ARG A 46 2.49 12.85 5.87
N THR A 47 1.76 11.94 5.22
CA THR A 47 2.04 10.51 5.28
C THR A 47 2.60 10.06 3.93
N ASP A 48 3.77 9.44 3.93
CA ASP A 48 4.35 8.81 2.74
C ASP A 48 4.57 7.32 2.96
N LEU A 49 4.68 6.57 1.87
CA LEU A 49 5.12 5.18 1.93
C LEU A 49 6.61 5.08 2.20
N SER A 50 6.98 4.16 3.09
CA SER A 50 8.36 3.75 3.26
C SER A 50 8.87 2.99 2.02
N VAL A 51 10.17 2.71 1.95
CA VAL A 51 10.74 1.87 0.88
C VAL A 51 10.06 0.49 0.82
N LEU A 52 9.72 -0.07 1.98
CA LEU A 52 9.03 -1.36 2.07
C LEU A 52 7.58 -1.25 1.57
N GLY A 53 6.87 -0.19 1.96
CA GLY A 53 5.51 0.07 1.49
C GLY A 53 5.44 0.26 -0.02
N LYS A 54 6.35 1.07 -0.59
CA LYS A 54 6.43 1.28 -2.05
C LYS A 54 6.69 -0.01 -2.79
N ARG A 55 7.59 -0.86 -2.27
CA ARG A 55 7.90 -2.15 -2.89
C ARG A 55 6.70 -3.10 -2.84
N LEU A 56 6.05 -3.22 -1.68
CA LEU A 56 4.88 -4.08 -1.50
C LEU A 56 3.75 -3.68 -2.45
N VAL A 57 3.39 -2.40 -2.47
CA VAL A 57 2.31 -1.91 -3.34
C VAL A 57 2.69 -2.06 -4.82
N GLY A 58 3.92 -1.71 -5.19
CA GLY A 58 4.40 -1.83 -6.56
C GLY A 58 4.39 -3.28 -7.06
N ASP A 59 4.88 -4.23 -6.27
CA ASP A 59 4.95 -5.65 -6.64
C ASP A 59 3.56 -6.26 -6.84
N GLU A 60 2.60 -5.94 -5.96
CA GLU A 60 1.22 -6.43 -6.05
C GLU A 60 0.48 -5.81 -7.24
N LEU A 61 0.58 -4.49 -7.47
CA LEU A 61 -0.03 -3.85 -8.64
C LEU A 61 0.54 -4.38 -9.96
N LEU A 62 1.84 -4.68 -10.00
CA LEU A 62 2.47 -5.33 -11.14
C LEU A 62 1.97 -6.77 -11.32
N ALA A 63 1.79 -7.53 -10.23
CA ALA A 63 1.24 -8.87 -10.27
C ALA A 63 -0.21 -8.87 -10.79
N GLU A 64 -1.06 -7.98 -10.28
CA GLU A 64 -2.43 -7.80 -10.77
C GLU A 64 -2.47 -7.45 -12.25
N ARG A 65 -1.64 -6.50 -12.69
CA ARG A 65 -1.56 -6.10 -14.10
C ARG A 65 -1.15 -7.28 -14.99
N ARG A 66 -0.18 -8.09 -14.55
CA ARG A 66 0.27 -9.28 -15.26
C ARG A 66 -0.83 -10.32 -15.37
N ASN A 67 -1.55 -10.58 -14.27
CA ASN A 67 -2.67 -11.51 -14.24
C ASN A 67 -3.79 -11.08 -15.19
N ARG A 68 -4.10 -9.78 -15.26
CA ARG A 68 -5.07 -9.24 -16.24
C ARG A 68 -4.64 -9.49 -17.68
N LEU A 69 -3.39 -9.17 -18.02
CA LEU A 69 -2.85 -9.37 -19.38
C LEU A 69 -2.79 -10.85 -19.80
N GLN A 70 -2.58 -11.77 -18.85
CA GLN A 70 -2.59 -13.20 -19.13
C GLN A 70 -4.03 -13.73 -19.31
N ASN A 71 -4.99 -13.19 -18.57
CA ASN A 71 -6.40 -13.58 -18.69
C ASN A 71 -7.04 -13.06 -20.00
N GLU A 72 -6.55 -11.96 -20.57
CA GLU A 72 -7.00 -11.42 -21.88
C GLU A 72 -6.44 -12.19 -23.09
N ARG A 73 -5.48 -13.10 -22.87
CA ARG A 73 -4.82 -13.91 -23.92
C ARG A 73 -5.39 -15.33 -24.06
N HIS A 74 -6.41 -15.67 -23.29
CA HIS A 74 -7.13 -16.96 -23.32
C HIS A 74 -8.58 -16.76 -23.76
#